data_AF-A0A558IF60-F1
#
_entry.id   AF-A0A558IF60-F1
#
_cell.length_a   1.000
_cell.length_b   1.000
_cell.length_c   1.000
_cell.angle_alpha   90.00
_cell.angle_beta   90.00
_cell.angle_gamma   90.00
#
_symmetry.space_group_name_H-M   'P 1'
#
loop_
_entity.id
_entity.type
_entity.pdbx_description
1 polymer ?
#
loop_
_entity_poly.entity_id
_entity_poly.type
_entity_poly.pdbx_seq_one_letter_code
_entity_poly.pdbx_strand_id
1 'polypeptide(L)'
;KSTLPDLVKRMFDTGELNRVWMSDITYLRTSEGWLYLCAVRDGHSRRVLGWAMDSVQDTRLVERALRMAHTLRGDVPDGLVFHADRGTQFTSEKLWEVCHNLGIAQSVGRTGVCFDNAMAESFWSTLKTEFYDRKRWPTRDAARKAVAYWMEVVYNRRRRHSALGMVSPVDFENHIGLTTSRKEIAA
;
A
#
# COMPACT_ATOMS: atom_id res chain seq x y z
N LYS A 1 17.37 13.96 -15.48
CA LYS A 1 16.22 13.15 -15.03
C LYS A 1 16.72 11.75 -14.73
N SER A 2 17.02 11.47 -13.46
CA SER A 2 17.45 10.14 -13.02
C SER A 2 16.35 9.14 -13.34
N THR A 3 16.64 8.13 -14.16
CA THR A 3 15.70 7.04 -14.46
C THR A 3 15.64 6.12 -13.24
N LEU A 4 14.61 6.29 -12.41
CA LEU A 4 14.34 5.36 -11.30
C LEU A 4 14.28 3.91 -11.82
N PRO A 5 14.95 2.96 -11.15
CA PRO A 5 15.02 1.58 -11.59
C PRO A 5 13.75 0.78 -11.22
N ASP A 6 13.48 -0.24 -12.01
CA ASP A 6 12.58 -1.33 -11.65
C ASP A 6 13.36 -2.39 -10.86
N LEU A 7 13.32 -2.26 -9.53
CA LEU A 7 13.97 -3.17 -8.57
C LEU A 7 13.14 -4.41 -8.31
N VAL A 8 11.81 -4.34 -8.56
CA VAL A 8 10.89 -5.42 -8.21
C VAL A 8 10.74 -6.43 -9.34
N LYS A 9 10.79 -5.99 -10.61
CA LYS A 9 10.68 -6.86 -11.79
C LYS A 9 9.48 -7.82 -11.69
N ARG A 10 8.37 -7.31 -11.15
CA ARG A 10 7.11 -8.01 -10.84
C ARG A 10 7.16 -9.10 -9.75
N MET A 11 8.29 -9.26 -9.07
CA MET A 11 8.41 -10.10 -7.87
C MET A 11 7.96 -9.33 -6.63
N PHE A 12 6.68 -8.96 -6.60
CA PHE A 12 6.17 -8.12 -5.52
C PHE A 12 6.03 -8.85 -4.18
N ASP A 13 5.91 -10.17 -4.22
CA ASP A 13 5.89 -11.04 -3.06
C ASP A 13 7.20 -11.84 -3.05
N THR A 14 8.02 -11.62 -2.03
CA THR A 14 9.35 -12.25 -1.88
C THR A 14 9.34 -13.36 -0.83
N GLY A 15 8.18 -13.68 -0.25
CA GLY A 15 8.09 -14.61 0.87
C GLY A 15 8.44 -13.99 2.23
N GLU A 16 8.79 -12.70 2.28
CA GLU A 16 9.18 -12.01 3.49
C GLU A 16 8.41 -10.69 3.66
N LEU A 17 8.07 -10.38 4.92
CA LEU A 17 7.46 -9.09 5.28
C LEU A 17 8.44 -7.95 5.03
N ASN A 18 7.92 -6.79 4.63
CA ASN A 18 8.68 -5.55 4.51
C ASN A 18 9.88 -5.59 3.56
N ARG A 19 9.85 -6.45 2.53
CA ARG A 19 10.81 -6.39 1.42
C ARG A 19 10.35 -5.51 0.28
N VAL A 20 9.05 -5.54 -0.01
CA VAL A 20 8.44 -4.72 -1.05
C VAL A 20 7.15 -4.12 -0.51
N TRP A 21 7.12 -2.79 -0.42
CA TRP A 21 5.90 -2.04 -0.20
C TRP A 21 5.41 -1.48 -1.53
N MET A 22 4.18 -1.82 -1.86
CA MET A 22 3.50 -1.38 -3.07
C MET A 22 2.68 -0.14 -2.76
N SER A 23 2.68 0.81 -3.68
CA SER A 23 1.85 2.01 -3.58
C SER A 23 1.23 2.39 -4.90
N ASP A 24 0.00 2.91 -4.81
CA ASP A 24 -0.73 3.42 -5.96
C ASP A 24 -1.76 4.47 -5.51
N ILE A 25 -2.37 5.17 -6.47
CA ILE A 25 -3.43 6.15 -6.25
C ILE A 25 -4.70 5.71 -6.98
N THR A 26 -5.84 5.79 -6.30
CA THR A 26 -7.16 5.72 -6.93
C THR A 26 -7.99 6.96 -6.63
N TYR A 27 -9.01 7.19 -7.45
CA TYR A 27 -9.98 8.27 -7.26
C TYR A 27 -11.35 7.69 -6.89
N LEU A 28 -12.01 8.37 -5.96
CA LEU A 28 -13.25 7.97 -5.33
C LEU A 28 -14.29 9.08 -5.48
N ARG A 29 -15.47 8.76 -6.05
CA ARG A 29 -16.51 9.77 -6.29
C ARG A 29 -17.26 10.09 -4.99
N THR A 30 -17.46 11.38 -4.73
CA THR A 30 -18.36 11.90 -3.69
C THR A 30 -19.26 12.98 -4.28
N SER A 31 -20.31 13.41 -3.61
CA SER A 31 -21.16 14.51 -4.09
C SER A 31 -20.42 15.85 -4.16
N GLU A 32 -19.34 16.03 -3.40
CA GLU A 32 -18.51 17.24 -3.42
C GLU A 32 -17.39 17.20 -4.49
N GLY A 33 -17.29 16.10 -5.24
CA GLY A 33 -16.28 15.87 -6.28
C GLY A 33 -15.38 14.66 -5.97
N TRP A 34 -14.18 14.65 -6.55
CA TRP A 34 -13.23 13.55 -6.36
C TRP A 34 -12.52 13.62 -5.01
N LEU A 35 -12.35 12.45 -4.40
CA LEU A 35 -11.44 12.19 -3.30
C LEU A 35 -10.35 11.25 -3.82
N TYR A 36 -9.10 11.70 -3.82
CA TYR A 36 -7.95 10.88 -4.16
C TYR A 36 -7.51 10.10 -2.93
N LEU A 37 -7.14 8.85 -3.14
CA LEU A 37 -6.70 7.92 -2.11
C LEU A 37 -5.38 7.30 -2.57
N CYS A 38 -4.34 7.46 -1.77
CA CYS A 38 -3.10 6.72 -1.88
C CYS A 38 -3.03 5.68 -0.77
N ALA A 39 -2.58 4.46 -1.08
CA ALA A 39 -2.35 3.42 -0.07
C ALA A 39 -0.98 2.78 -0.28
N VAL A 40 -0.35 2.43 0.83
CA VAL A 40 0.89 1.66 0.89
C VAL A 40 0.57 0.29 1.48
N ARG A 41 0.96 -0.77 0.79
CA ARG A 41 0.60 -2.14 1.11
C ARG A 41 1.81 -3.05 1.05
N ASP A 42 1.94 -3.93 2.03
CA ASP A 42 2.98 -4.95 2.03
C ASP A 42 2.73 -6.00 0.93
N GLY A 43 3.77 -6.29 0.15
CA GLY A 43 3.71 -7.20 -0.98
C GLY A 43 3.41 -8.65 -0.57
N HIS A 44 3.92 -9.09 0.58
CA HIS A 44 3.80 -10.46 1.07
C HIS A 44 2.48 -10.68 1.83
N SER A 45 2.30 -9.99 2.95
CA SER A 45 1.15 -10.14 3.86
C SER A 45 -0.15 -9.55 3.34
N ARG A 46 -0.08 -8.75 2.27
CA ARG A 46 -1.21 -8.00 1.70
C ARG A 46 -1.75 -6.91 2.62
N ARG A 47 -1.15 -6.65 3.77
CA ARG A 47 -1.62 -5.67 4.75
C ARG A 47 -1.47 -4.25 4.20
N VAL A 48 -2.52 -3.43 4.31
CA VAL A 48 -2.41 -1.99 4.09
C VAL A 48 -1.71 -1.39 5.31
N LEU A 49 -0.52 -0.83 5.10
CA LEU A 49 0.35 -0.30 6.15
C LEU A 49 0.08 1.18 6.42
N GLY A 50 -0.31 1.92 5.39
CA GLY A 50 -0.62 3.34 5.49
C GLY A 50 -1.44 3.82 4.32
N TRP A 51 -2.14 4.93 4.51
CA TRP A 51 -2.95 5.55 3.46
C TRP A 51 -3.06 7.05 3.69
N ALA A 52 -3.38 7.78 2.64
CA ALA A 52 -3.72 9.20 2.73
C ALA A 52 -4.83 9.52 1.73
N MET A 53 -5.65 10.51 2.07
CA MET A 53 -6.75 10.95 1.23
C MET A 53 -6.79 12.47 1.13
N ASP A 54 -7.02 12.99 -0.07
CA ASP A 54 -7.07 14.44 -0.32
C ASP A 54 -7.98 14.77 -1.51
N SER A 55 -8.40 16.03 -1.62
CA SER A 55 -9.10 16.55 -2.80
C SER A 55 -8.16 16.82 -3.98
N VAL A 56 -6.84 16.73 -3.77
CA VAL A 56 -5.79 16.99 -4.77
C VAL A 56 -4.88 15.77 -4.91
N GLN A 57 -4.54 15.41 -6.15
CA GLN A 57 -3.58 14.35 -6.45
C GLN A 57 -2.16 14.91 -6.61
N ASP A 58 -1.48 15.17 -5.49
CA ASP A 58 -0.11 15.68 -5.47
C ASP A 58 0.88 14.71 -4.81
N THR A 59 2.18 15.02 -4.86
CA THR A 59 3.21 14.22 -4.18
C THR A 59 3.01 14.17 -2.66
N ARG A 60 2.39 15.21 -2.06
CA ARG A 60 2.17 15.26 -0.60
C ARG A 60 1.19 14.16 -0.16
N LEU A 61 0.23 13.81 -1.01
CA LEU A 61 -0.64 12.66 -0.80
C LEU A 61 0.16 11.36 -0.61
N VAL A 62 1.10 11.08 -1.52
CA VAL A 62 1.94 9.87 -1.47
C VAL A 62 2.88 9.91 -0.27
N GLU A 63 3.53 11.05 -0.03
CA GLU A 63 4.41 11.25 1.12
C GLU A 63 3.69 10.93 2.44
N ARG A 64 2.46 11.44 2.64
CA ARG A 64 1.71 11.17 3.87
C ARG A 64 1.38 9.69 4.04
N ALA A 65 1.01 9.00 2.96
CA ALA A 65 0.72 7.57 3.01
C ALA A 65 1.96 6.75 3.37
N LEU A 66 3.12 7.08 2.77
CA LEU A 66 4.40 6.42 3.04
C LEU A 66 4.89 6.69 4.47
N ARG A 67 4.83 7.94 4.93
CA ARG A 67 5.21 8.29 6.31
C ARG A 67 4.32 7.61 7.34
N MET A 68 3.01 7.52 7.08
CA MET A 68 2.09 6.77 7.93
C MET A 68 2.49 5.29 7.99
N ALA A 69 2.75 4.66 6.84
CA ALA A 69 3.17 3.26 6.77
C ALA A 69 4.46 3.02 7.56
N HIS A 70 5.48 3.85 7.33
CA HIS A 70 6.76 3.76 8.04
C HIS A 70 6.59 3.93 9.55
N THR A 71 5.87 4.96 9.98
CA THR A 71 5.67 5.26 11.40
C THR A 71 4.91 4.16 12.13
N LEU A 72 3.83 3.66 11.53
CA LEU A 72 2.99 2.63 12.16
C LEU A 72 3.61 1.23 12.10
N ARG A 73 4.52 0.98 11.15
CA ARG A 73 5.22 -0.31 11.08
C ARG A 73 6.31 -0.43 12.13
N GLY A 74 6.96 0.67 12.51
CA GLY A 74 8.08 0.66 13.44
C GLY A 74 9.37 0.23 12.75
N ASP A 75 9.98 -0.87 13.21
CA ASP A 75 11.25 -1.36 12.65
C ASP A 75 11.07 -1.88 11.23
N VAL A 76 11.56 -1.11 10.27
CA VAL A 76 11.62 -1.46 8.85
C VAL A 76 13.01 -2.02 8.56
N PRO A 77 13.12 -3.22 7.96
CA PRO A 77 14.42 -3.81 7.66
C PRO A 77 15.14 -3.04 6.56
N ASP A 78 16.48 -3.09 6.61
CA ASP A 78 17.31 -2.59 5.52
C ASP A 78 16.93 -3.26 4.20
N GLY A 79 17.02 -2.47 3.12
CA GLY A 79 16.71 -2.94 1.77
C GLY A 79 15.22 -3.02 1.44
N LEU A 80 14.33 -2.44 2.25
CA LEU A 80 12.94 -2.24 1.84
C LEU A 80 12.87 -1.47 0.51
N VAL A 81 12.10 -2.01 -0.43
CA VAL A 81 11.77 -1.35 -1.69
C VAL A 81 10.37 -0.76 -1.62
N PHE A 82 10.25 0.54 -1.90
CA PHE A 82 8.96 1.19 -2.17
C PHE A 82 8.72 1.24 -3.68
N HIS A 83 7.76 0.47 -4.16
CA HIS A 83 7.46 0.32 -5.58
C HIS A 83 6.08 0.87 -5.94
N ALA A 84 6.02 1.63 -7.03
CA ALA A 84 4.80 2.19 -7.55
C ALA A 84 4.78 2.19 -9.08
N ASP A 85 3.65 2.58 -9.66
CA ASP A 85 3.59 2.87 -11.08
C ASP A 85 4.47 4.07 -11.46
N ARG A 86 4.59 4.32 -12.77
CA ARG A 86 5.44 5.40 -13.29
C ARG A 86 4.74 6.76 -13.34
N GLY A 87 3.86 7.04 -12.37
CA GLY A 87 3.15 8.31 -12.22
C GLY A 87 4.07 9.49 -11.88
N THR A 88 3.61 10.71 -12.17
CA THR A 88 4.38 11.94 -11.92
C THR A 88 4.63 12.16 -10.43
N GLN A 89 3.68 11.83 -9.57
CA GLN A 89 3.84 11.91 -8.12
C GLN A 89 4.94 10.94 -7.65
N PHE A 90 4.95 9.72 -8.20
CA PHE A 90 5.89 8.66 -7.86
C PHE A 90 7.30 8.84 -8.42
N THR A 91 7.47 9.74 -9.40
CA THR A 91 8.77 10.06 -10.01
C THR A 91 9.29 11.44 -9.62
N SER A 92 8.63 12.11 -8.68
CA SER A 92 9.01 13.45 -8.21
C SER A 92 10.25 13.42 -7.31
N GLU A 93 11.09 14.45 -7.43
CA GLU A 93 12.28 14.67 -6.57
C GLU A 93 11.91 14.68 -5.09
N LYS A 94 10.80 15.35 -4.75
CA LYS A 94 10.29 15.39 -3.38
C LYS A 94 10.00 13.98 -2.82
N LEU A 95 9.45 13.07 -3.62
CA LEU A 95 9.23 11.70 -3.12
C LEU A 95 10.54 10.93 -2.98
N TRP A 96 11.51 11.19 -3.87
CA TRP A 96 12.84 10.61 -3.77
C TRP A 96 13.55 11.03 -2.47
N GLU A 97 13.50 12.31 -2.10
CA GLU A 97 14.04 12.81 -0.83
C GLU A 97 13.38 12.13 0.38
N VAL A 98 12.05 11.94 0.34
CA VAL A 98 11.33 11.24 1.42
C VAL A 98 11.80 9.80 1.53
N CYS A 99 11.88 9.06 0.43
CA CYS A 99 12.37 7.68 0.43
C CYS A 99 13.81 7.61 0.97
N HIS A 100 14.67 8.49 0.51
CA HIS A 100 16.07 8.57 0.95
C HIS A 100 16.18 8.82 2.47
N ASN A 101 15.43 9.80 2.99
CA ASN A 101 15.42 10.13 4.42
C ASN A 101 14.85 9.01 5.31
N LEU A 102 14.02 8.13 4.75
CA LEU A 102 13.48 6.96 5.45
C LEU A 102 14.34 5.71 5.25
N GLY A 103 15.45 5.77 4.50
CA GLY A 103 16.27 4.59 4.19
C GLY A 103 15.60 3.59 3.24
N ILE A 104 14.61 4.03 2.45
CA ILE A 104 13.81 3.17 1.57
C ILE A 104 14.26 3.30 0.12
N ALA A 105 14.46 2.16 -0.55
CA ALA A 105 14.82 2.14 -1.97
C ALA A 105 13.59 2.39 -2.84
N GLN A 106 13.56 3.53 -3.55
CA GLN A 106 12.47 3.85 -4.46
C GLN A 106 12.58 3.08 -5.78
N SER A 107 11.47 2.51 -6.22
CA SER A 107 11.35 1.79 -7.48
C SER A 107 10.07 2.15 -8.22
N VAL A 108 10.12 2.13 -9.56
CA VAL A 108 8.94 2.29 -10.40
C VAL A 108 8.90 1.23 -11.49
N GLY A 109 7.68 0.81 -11.86
CA GLY A 109 7.46 -0.08 -12.99
C GLY A 109 7.94 0.50 -14.32
N ARG A 110 8.04 -0.35 -15.35
CA ARG A 110 8.42 0.06 -16.70
C ARG A 110 7.26 0.81 -17.38
N THR A 111 7.61 1.81 -18.19
CA THR A 111 6.63 2.51 -19.03
C THR A 111 5.93 1.52 -19.97
N GLY A 112 4.60 1.55 -20.03
CA GLY A 112 3.81 0.79 -21.02
C GLY A 112 3.57 -0.68 -20.66
N VAL A 113 3.74 -1.06 -19.39
CA VAL A 113 3.52 -2.43 -18.90
C VAL A 113 2.41 -2.43 -17.85
N CYS A 114 1.22 -2.90 -18.22
CA CYS A 114 0.06 -2.97 -17.31
C CYS A 114 0.26 -3.93 -16.12
N PHE A 115 1.10 -4.95 -16.25
CA PHE A 115 1.32 -5.93 -15.19
C PHE A 115 2.11 -5.41 -13.98
N ASP A 116 2.81 -4.27 -14.14
CA ASP A 116 3.67 -3.74 -13.07
C ASP A 116 2.85 -3.16 -11.89
N ASN A 117 1.53 -3.00 -12.05
CA ASN A 117 0.63 -2.50 -11.00
C ASN A 117 -0.52 -3.47 -10.63
N ALA A 118 -0.49 -4.71 -11.14
CA ALA A 118 -1.62 -5.66 -11.02
C ALA A 118 -2.09 -5.91 -9.58
N MET A 119 -1.18 -5.89 -8.60
CA MET A 119 -1.57 -6.08 -7.19
C MET A 119 -2.31 -4.88 -6.59
N ALA A 120 -1.97 -3.66 -7.01
CA ALA A 120 -2.71 -2.47 -6.58
C ALA A 120 -4.07 -2.41 -7.28
N GLU A 121 -4.13 -2.75 -8.57
CA GLU A 121 -5.40 -2.85 -9.32
C GLU A 121 -6.37 -3.83 -8.65
N SER A 122 -5.88 -5.01 -8.25
CA SER A 122 -6.68 -5.99 -7.50
C SER A 122 -7.19 -5.44 -6.17
N PHE A 123 -6.36 -4.67 -5.45
CA PHE A 123 -6.76 -4.02 -4.22
C PHE A 123 -7.85 -2.96 -4.44
N TRP A 124 -7.72 -2.12 -5.47
CA TRP A 124 -8.75 -1.12 -5.79
C TRP A 124 -10.06 -1.73 -6.23
N SER A 125 -10.01 -2.78 -7.05
CA SER A 125 -11.20 -3.53 -7.44
C SER A 125 -11.93 -4.09 -6.22
N THR A 126 -11.17 -4.62 -5.25
CA THR A 126 -11.70 -5.10 -3.97
C THR A 126 -12.39 -3.97 -3.19
N LEU A 127 -11.69 -2.86 -2.95
CA LEU A 127 -12.22 -1.70 -2.21
C LEU A 127 -13.53 -1.18 -2.84
N LYS A 128 -13.53 -1.02 -4.16
CA LYS A 128 -14.66 -0.45 -4.90
C LYS A 128 -15.86 -1.39 -4.91
N THR A 129 -15.65 -2.64 -5.30
CA THR A 129 -16.72 -3.63 -5.48
C THR A 129 -17.33 -4.08 -4.15
N GLU A 130 -16.51 -4.30 -3.12
CA GLU A 130 -16.98 -4.83 -1.83
C GLU A 130 -17.58 -3.75 -0.92
N PHE A 131 -17.21 -2.48 -1.13
CA PHE A 131 -17.51 -1.43 -0.16
C PHE A 131 -17.90 -0.10 -0.78
N TYR A 132 -17.04 0.51 -1.60
CA TYR A 132 -17.19 1.93 -1.93
C TYR A 132 -18.37 2.21 -2.86
N ASP A 133 -18.56 1.38 -3.90
CA ASP A 133 -19.57 1.61 -4.95
C ASP A 133 -20.98 1.18 -4.53
N ARG A 134 -21.12 0.56 -3.35
CA ARG A 134 -22.41 0.10 -2.80
C ARG A 134 -23.25 1.20 -2.16
N LYS A 135 -22.71 2.41 -2.04
CA LYS A 135 -23.39 3.57 -1.43
C LYS A 135 -22.94 4.87 -2.06
N ARG A 136 -23.77 5.90 -1.88
CA ARG A 136 -23.41 7.27 -2.22
C ARG A 136 -22.71 7.95 -1.05
N TRP A 137 -21.82 8.88 -1.38
CA TRP A 137 -20.99 9.59 -0.42
C TRP A 137 -21.32 11.08 -0.46
N PRO A 138 -22.10 11.60 0.51
CA PRO A 138 -22.51 13.00 0.51
C PRO A 138 -21.33 13.96 0.62
N THR A 139 -20.32 13.63 1.40
CA THR A 139 -19.15 14.48 1.63
C THR A 139 -17.85 13.69 1.53
N ARG A 140 -16.75 14.39 1.24
CA ARG A 140 -15.40 13.83 1.29
C ARG A 140 -15.04 13.34 2.69
N ASP A 141 -15.45 14.05 3.73
CA ASP A 141 -15.18 13.65 5.13
C ASP A 141 -15.86 12.33 5.49
N ALA A 142 -17.12 12.14 5.10
CA ALA A 142 -17.83 10.88 5.31
C ALA A 142 -17.14 9.71 4.58
N ALA A 143 -16.71 9.94 3.34
CA ALA A 143 -15.93 8.96 2.58
C ALA A 143 -14.59 8.64 3.27
N ARG A 144 -13.84 9.66 3.74
CA ARG A 144 -12.56 9.49 4.43
C ARG A 144 -12.68 8.58 5.65
N LYS A 145 -13.60 8.90 6.57
CA LYS A 145 -13.81 8.13 7.80
C LYS A 145 -14.15 6.67 7.49
N ALA A 146 -15.03 6.44 6.52
CA ALA A 146 -15.47 5.10 6.20
C ALA A 146 -14.41 4.29 5.44
N VAL A 147 -13.64 4.90 4.54
CA VAL A 147 -12.51 4.25 3.86
C VAL A 147 -11.44 3.85 4.87
N ALA A 148 -11.07 4.75 5.79
CA ALA A 148 -10.10 4.46 6.85
C ALA A 148 -10.56 3.28 7.72
N TYR A 149 -11.84 3.28 8.14
CA TYR A 149 -12.42 2.15 8.87
C TYR A 149 -12.39 0.86 8.06
N TRP A 150 -12.74 0.91 6.78
CA TRP A 150 -12.73 -0.26 5.93
C TRP A 150 -11.32 -0.83 5.78
N MET A 151 -10.30 0.00 5.56
CA MET A 151 -8.91 -0.47 5.44
C MET A 151 -8.42 -1.16 6.71
N GLU A 152 -8.58 -0.49 7.86
CA GLU A 152 -8.01 -1.00 9.11
C GLU A 152 -8.82 -2.14 9.72
N VAL A 153 -10.15 -2.04 9.71
CA VAL A 153 -11.01 -2.99 10.44
C VAL A 153 -11.52 -4.10 9.54
N VAL A 154 -11.90 -3.78 8.30
CA VAL A 154 -12.50 -4.78 7.41
C VAL A 154 -11.42 -5.50 6.62
N TYR A 155 -10.60 -4.77 5.86
CA TYR A 155 -9.59 -5.35 4.99
C TYR A 155 -8.45 -6.00 5.78
N ASN A 156 -7.77 -5.26 6.65
CA ASN A 156 -6.59 -5.77 7.37
C ASN A 156 -6.92 -6.88 8.37
N ARG A 157 -8.07 -6.81 9.07
CA ARG A 157 -8.36 -7.65 10.25
C ARG A 157 -9.45 -8.70 10.06
N ARG A 158 -10.23 -8.64 8.97
CA ARG A 158 -11.41 -9.53 8.80
C ARG A 158 -11.47 -10.17 7.43
N ARG A 159 -11.09 -9.46 6.37
CA ARG A 159 -11.18 -9.94 5.00
C ARG A 159 -10.19 -11.07 4.80
N ARG A 160 -10.67 -12.22 4.33
CA ARG A 160 -9.83 -13.39 4.02
C ARG A 160 -9.25 -13.28 2.61
N HIS A 161 -8.01 -13.68 2.45
CA HIS A 161 -7.33 -13.69 1.16
C HIS A 161 -6.93 -15.12 0.78
N SER A 162 -7.32 -15.58 -0.41
CA SER A 162 -6.93 -16.90 -0.92
C SER A 162 -5.42 -17.06 -1.02
N ALA A 163 -4.72 -16.00 -1.45
CA ALA A 163 -3.26 -15.94 -1.49
C ALA A 163 -2.59 -16.08 -0.12
N LEU A 164 -3.32 -15.88 0.98
CA LEU A 164 -2.82 -16.02 2.36
C LEU A 164 -3.35 -17.29 3.03
N GLY A 165 -3.92 -18.25 2.29
CA GLY A 165 -4.51 -19.45 2.88
C GLY A 165 -5.83 -19.17 3.60
N MET A 166 -6.62 -18.21 3.11
CA MET A 166 -7.94 -17.85 3.63
C MET A 166 -7.93 -17.26 5.05
N VAL A 167 -6.85 -16.58 5.45
CA VAL A 167 -6.81 -15.74 6.66
C VAL A 167 -6.72 -14.26 6.33
N SER A 168 -6.90 -13.39 7.33
CA SER A 168 -6.74 -11.94 7.17
C SER A 168 -5.26 -11.54 7.12
N PRO A 169 -4.93 -10.37 6.53
CA PRO A 169 -3.55 -9.88 6.51
C PRO A 169 -2.89 -9.82 7.90
N VAL A 170 -3.63 -9.35 8.91
CA VAL A 170 -3.12 -9.29 10.29
C VAL A 170 -2.93 -10.68 10.90
N ASP A 171 -3.88 -11.59 10.70
CA ASP A 171 -3.74 -12.97 11.20
C ASP A 171 -2.57 -13.69 10.53
N PHE A 172 -2.36 -13.44 9.24
CA PHE A 172 -1.23 -13.98 8.48
C PHE A 172 0.11 -13.53 9.08
N GLU A 173 0.28 -12.24 9.34
CA GLU A 173 1.50 -11.72 9.99
C GLU A 173 1.69 -12.32 11.39
N ASN A 174 0.62 -12.46 12.18
CA ASN A 174 0.69 -13.08 13.50
C ASN A 174 1.16 -14.54 13.43
N HIS A 175 0.71 -15.31 12.45
CA HIS A 175 1.16 -16.69 12.24
C HIS A 175 2.65 -16.78 11.87
N ILE A 176 3.15 -15.84 11.06
CA ILE A 176 4.59 -15.76 10.74
C ILE A 176 5.40 -15.45 11.99
N GLY A 177 4.99 -14.42 12.77
CA GLY A 177 5.68 -14.04 14.00
C GLY A 177 5.78 -15.18 15.02
N LEU A 178 4.70 -15.95 15.19
CA LEU A 178 4.69 -17.14 16.05
C LEU A 178 5.65 -18.25 15.57
N THR A 179 5.80 -18.39 14.25
CA THR A 179 6.67 -19.41 13.65
C THR A 179 8.15 -19.05 13.80
N THR A 180 8.50 -17.78 13.62
CA THR A 180 9.87 -17.28 13.82
C THR A 180 10.30 -17.43 15.28
N SER A 181 9.47 -16.99 16.23
CA SER A 181 9.78 -17.09 17.66
C SER A 181 9.98 -18.54 18.12
N ARG A 182 9.20 -19.50 17.60
CA ARG A 182 9.38 -20.93 17.93
C ARG A 182 10.69 -21.51 17.41
N LYS A 183 11.18 -21.05 16.25
CA LYS A 183 12.48 -21.49 15.71
C LYS A 183 13.66 -20.93 16.51
N GLU A 184 13.56 -19.70 16.97
CA GLU A 184 14.59 -19.05 17.79
C GLU A 184 14.72 -19.69 19.18
N ILE A 185 13.61 -20.13 19.78
CA ILE A 185 13.63 -20.84 21.08
C ILE A 185 14.21 -22.26 20.96
N ALA A 186 14.13 -22.87 19.77
CA ALA A 186 14.56 -24.24 19.52
C ALA A 186 16.01 -24.36 18.99
N ALA A 187 16.71 -23.25 18.78
CA ALA A 187 18.09 -23.16 18.31
C ALA A 187 19.04 -22.84 19.47
#